data_AF-X0V8R1-F1
#
_entry.id   AF-X0V8R1-F1
#
_cell.length_a   1.000
_cell.length_b   1.000
_cell.length_c   1.000
_cell.angle_alpha   90.00
_cell.angle_beta   90.00
_cell.angle_gamma   90.00
#
_symmetry.space_group_name_H-M   'P 1'
#
loop_
_entity.id
_entity.type
_entity.pdbx_description
1 polymer ?
#
loop_
_entity_poly.entity_id
_entity_poly.type
_entity_poly.pdbx_seq_one_letter_code
_entity_poly.pdbx_strand_id
1 'polypeptide(L)'
;MSTKVPACEPHKIKTVRLLSFPTREERKKYLADADFNVFNLTPSQVSFDMCSLGTSAFSQEQLAGQLIGDEAYAGSRNFER
;
A
#
# COMPACT_ATOMS: atom_id res chain seq x y z
N MET A 1 2.47 -32.18 -20.00
CA MET A 1 3.02 -31.16 -19.09
C MET A 1 1.88 -30.69 -18.20
N SER A 2 1.91 -31.00 -16.91
CA SER A 2 0.86 -30.57 -15.96
C SER A 2 1.02 -29.07 -15.70
N THR A 3 0.05 -28.29 -16.14
CA THR A 3 0.00 -26.85 -15.85
C THR A 3 -0.37 -26.67 -14.39
N LYS A 4 0.60 -26.23 -13.57
CA LYS A 4 0.31 -25.74 -12.21
C LYS A 4 -0.68 -24.59 -12.35
N VAL A 5 -1.88 -24.75 -11.79
CA VAL A 5 -2.82 -23.64 -11.60
C VAL A 5 -2.07 -22.57 -10.79
N PRO A 6 -2.06 -21.30 -11.22
CA PRO A 6 -1.47 -20.23 -10.43
C PRO A 6 -2.07 -20.26 -9.03
N ALA A 7 -1.24 -20.19 -8.01
CA ALA A 7 -1.72 -20.16 -6.64
C ALA A 7 -2.66 -18.96 -6.47
N CYS A 8 -3.91 -19.23 -6.09
CA CYS A 8 -4.84 -18.19 -5.67
C CYS A 8 -4.30 -17.52 -4.41
N GLU A 9 -4.50 -16.22 -4.28
CA GLU A 9 -4.09 -15.48 -3.09
C GLU A 9 -4.75 -16.08 -1.84
N PRO A 10 -3.99 -16.36 -0.75
CA PRO A 10 -4.51 -17.03 0.45
C PRO A 10 -5.32 -16.08 1.36
N HIS A 11 -5.95 -15.05 0.79
CA HIS A 11 -6.75 -14.06 1.50
C HIS A 11 -7.79 -13.45 0.55
N LYS A 12 -8.81 -12.80 1.12
CA LYS A 12 -9.82 -12.05 0.37
C LYS A 12 -9.62 -10.55 0.59
N ILE A 13 -9.95 -9.75 -0.42
CA ILE A 13 -9.93 -8.30 -0.30
C ILE A 13 -11.07 -7.85 0.61
N LYS A 14 -10.74 -7.16 1.70
CA LYS A 14 -11.72 -6.62 2.67
C LYS A 14 -12.10 -5.16 2.36
N THR A 15 -11.11 -4.37 1.95
CA THR A 15 -11.24 -2.94 1.63
C THR A 15 -10.41 -2.62 0.39
N VAL A 16 -10.81 -1.59 -0.36
CA VAL A 16 -10.12 -1.16 -1.57
C VAL A 16 -9.75 0.32 -1.50
N ARG A 17 -8.63 0.68 -2.14
CA ARG A 17 -8.25 2.07 -2.41
C ARG A 17 -8.40 2.33 -3.90
N LEU A 18 -9.09 3.40 -4.27
CA LEU A 18 -9.19 3.83 -5.66
C LEU A 18 -7.83 4.34 -6.16
N LEU A 19 -7.49 3.99 -7.39
CA LEU A 19 -6.25 4.42 -8.04
C LEU A 19 -6.55 5.41 -9.16
N SER A 20 -5.68 6.39 -9.32
CA SER A 20 -5.71 7.31 -10.47
C SER A 20 -4.99 6.68 -11.65
N PHE A 21 -5.58 6.80 -12.84
CA PHE A 21 -5.00 6.33 -14.09
C PHE A 21 -4.75 7.52 -15.03
N PRO A 22 -3.68 8.30 -14.82
CA PRO A 22 -3.35 9.40 -15.71
C PRO A 22 -3.05 8.87 -17.11
N THR A 23 -3.47 9.64 -18.11
CA THR A 23 -3.18 9.38 -19.52
C THR A 23 -1.68 9.40 -19.79
N ARG A 24 -1.27 8.89 -20.95
CA ARG A 24 0.14 8.90 -21.35
C ARG A 24 0.72 10.32 -21.41
N GLU A 25 -0.04 11.28 -21.89
CA GLU A 25 0.43 12.66 -22.02
C GLU A 25 0.56 13.35 -20.67
N GLU A 26 -0.38 13.12 -19.74
CA GLU A 26 -0.26 13.59 -18.36
C GLU A 26 0.97 13.01 -17.68
N ARG A 27 1.24 11.70 -17.83
CA ARG A 27 2.44 11.07 -17.25
C ARG A 27 3.74 11.67 -17.78
N LYS A 28 3.82 11.97 -19.09
CA LYS A 28 5.00 12.65 -19.66
C LYS A 28 5.18 14.03 -19.05
N LYS A 29 4.10 14.80 -18.92
CA LYS A 29 4.12 16.12 -18.30
C LYS A 29 4.57 16.03 -16.84
N TYR A 30 3.96 15.17 -16.03
CA TYR A 30 4.35 15.00 -14.62
C TYR A 30 5.80 14.59 -14.46
N LEU A 31 6.31 13.72 -15.34
CA LEU A 31 7.71 13.31 -15.29
C LEU A 31 8.66 14.44 -15.68
N ALA A 32 8.30 15.26 -16.67
CA ALA A 32 9.07 16.45 -17.04
C ALA A 32 9.05 17.50 -15.91
N ASP A 33 7.88 17.77 -15.33
CA ASP A 33 7.71 18.69 -14.19
C ASP A 33 8.47 18.21 -12.93
N ALA A 34 8.70 16.90 -12.81
CA ALA A 34 9.44 16.26 -11.73
C ALA A 34 10.97 16.15 -11.99
N ASP A 35 11.49 16.80 -13.03
CA ASP A 35 12.89 16.70 -13.48
C ASP A 35 13.34 15.24 -13.71
N PHE A 36 12.42 14.41 -14.19
CA PHE A 36 12.61 12.97 -14.41
C PHE A 36 12.99 12.17 -13.16
N ASN A 37 12.85 12.77 -11.97
CA ASN A 37 13.03 12.09 -10.70
C ASN A 37 11.68 11.62 -10.16
N VAL A 38 11.47 10.30 -10.15
CA VAL A 38 10.20 9.68 -9.72
C VAL A 38 9.88 9.93 -8.24
N PHE A 39 10.86 10.24 -7.39
CA PHE A 39 10.62 10.60 -5.99
C PHE A 39 9.92 11.94 -5.81
N ASN A 40 9.90 12.78 -6.85
CA ASN A 40 9.21 14.07 -6.83
C ASN A 40 7.74 13.97 -7.28
N LEU A 41 7.27 12.78 -7.69
CA LEU A 41 5.89 12.55 -8.10
C LEU A 41 4.96 12.42 -6.89
N THR A 42 3.71 12.89 -7.02
CA THR A 42 2.70 12.71 -5.99
C THR A 42 1.95 11.38 -6.15
N PRO A 43 1.31 10.84 -5.09
CA PRO A 43 0.56 9.58 -5.18
C PRO A 43 -0.60 9.60 -6.19
N SER A 44 -1.18 10.76 -6.51
CA SER A 44 -2.23 10.90 -7.53
C SER A 44 -1.70 10.80 -8.96
N GLN A 45 -0.39 10.99 -9.16
CA GLN A 45 0.29 10.90 -10.45
C GLN A 45 0.82 9.49 -10.75
N VAL A 46 0.75 8.57 -9.78
CA VAL A 46 1.32 7.22 -9.85
C VAL A 46 0.21 6.18 -9.65
N SER A 47 0.01 5.30 -10.64
CA SER A 47 -1.01 4.24 -10.53
C SER A 47 -0.54 3.04 -9.71
N PHE A 48 0.71 2.60 -9.90
CA PHE A 48 1.32 1.48 -9.18
C PHE A 48 2.67 1.92 -8.61
N ASP A 49 2.75 2.03 -7.29
CA ASP A 49 3.98 2.39 -6.60
C ASP A 49 4.73 1.11 -6.21
N MET A 50 5.94 0.95 -6.75
CA MET A 50 6.86 -0.15 -6.45
C MET A 50 8.17 0.33 -5.83
N CYS A 51 8.26 1.60 -5.43
CA CYS A 51 9.49 2.22 -4.94
C CYS A 51 9.41 2.55 -3.44
N SER A 52 8.23 2.94 -2.94
CA SER A 52 8.06 3.38 -1.55
C SER A 52 8.07 2.23 -0.53
N LEU A 53 8.60 2.52 0.65
CA LEU A 53 8.61 1.62 1.81
C LEU A 53 7.34 1.80 2.66
N GLY A 54 6.93 0.75 3.38
CA GLY A 54 5.76 0.80 4.28
C GLY A 54 4.40 0.77 3.58
N THR A 55 4.33 0.26 2.36
CA THR A 55 3.14 0.26 1.49
C THR A 55 2.31 -1.04 1.54
N SER A 56 2.58 -1.92 2.53
CA SER A 56 1.82 -3.16 2.70
C SER A 56 0.36 -2.92 3.11
N ALA A 57 -0.54 -3.81 2.68
CA ALA A 57 -1.91 -3.83 3.16
C ALA A 57 -1.99 -4.51 4.53
N PHE A 58 -2.77 -3.94 5.46
CA PHE A 58 -3.03 -4.56 6.76
C PHE A 58 -4.14 -5.62 6.68
N SER A 59 -4.04 -6.65 7.52
CA SER A 59 -5.14 -7.57 7.77
C SER A 59 -6.22 -6.90 8.64
N GLN A 60 -7.42 -7.49 8.66
CA GLN A 60 -8.51 -7.00 9.52
C GLN A 60 -8.15 -7.09 11.01
N GLU A 61 -7.37 -8.09 11.42
CA GLU A 61 -6.91 -8.29 12.80
C GLU A 61 -5.89 -7.22 13.19
N GLN A 62 -4.99 -6.84 12.28
CA GLN A 62 -4.04 -5.75 12.52
C GLN A 62 -4.76 -4.41 12.67
N LEU A 63 -5.74 -4.13 11.81
CA LEU A 63 -6.54 -2.91 11.91
C LEU A 63 -7.39 -2.89 13.19
N ALA A 64 -7.98 -4.02 13.59
CA ALA A 64 -8.68 -4.14 14.86
C ALA A 64 -7.74 -3.91 16.05
N GLY A 65 -6.51 -4.44 15.98
CA GLY A 65 -5.47 -4.23 17.00
C GLY A 65 -5.12 -2.76 17.21
N GLN A 66 -5.13 -1.95 16.14
CA GLN A 66 -4.92 -0.50 16.26
C GLN A 66 -6.05 0.20 17.04
N LEU A 67 -7.29 -0.28 16.96
CA LEU A 67 -8.44 0.34 17.65
C LEU A 67 -8.49 0.01 19.15
N ILE A 68 -7.80 -1.04 19.58
CA ILE A 68 -7.72 -1.48 20.98
C ILE A 68 -6.30 -1.33 21.54
N GLY A 69 -5.46 -0.52 20.90
CA GLY A 69 -4.10 -0.25 21.33
C GLY A 69 -4.05 0.41 22.72
N ASP A 70 -3.23 -0.13 23.60
CA ASP A 70 -2.91 0.45 24.90
C ASP A 70 -1.70 1.39 24.75
N GLU A 71 -1.98 2.68 24.75
CA GLU A 71 -1.00 3.77 24.60
C GLU A 71 -0.31 4.15 25.92
N ALA A 72 -0.32 3.26 26.92
CA ALA A 72 0.41 3.44 28.15
C ALA A 72 1.93 3.55 27.90
N TYR A 73 2.56 4.57 28.47
CA TYR A 73 4.00 4.84 28.30
C TYR A 73 4.90 3.70 28.82
N ALA A 74 4.47 3.00 29.87
CA ALA A 74 5.16 1.83 30.40
C ALA A 74 4.12 0.76 30.80
N GLY A 75 4.39 -0.49 30.44
CA GLY A 75 3.48 -1.61 30.73
C GLY A 75 2.25 -1.68 29.84
N SER A 76 2.39 -1.40 28.53
CA SER A 76 1.29 -1.56 27.59
C SER A 76 0.86 -3.03 27.51
N ARG A 77 -0.43 -3.27 27.78
CA ARG A 77 -1.03 -4.62 27.81
C ARG A 77 -0.91 -5.36 26.48
N ASN A 78 -0.79 -4.64 25.36
CA ASN A 78 -0.63 -5.24 24.04
C ASN A 78 0.70 -6.00 23.87
N PHE A 79 1.67 -5.79 24.76
CA PHE A 79 2.96 -6.51 24.77
C PHE A 79 3.09 -7.51 25.92
N GLU A 80 2.11 -7.56 26.82
CA GLU A 80 2.02 -8.59 27.85
C GLU A 80 1.68 -9.94 27.18
N ARG A 81 2.34 -11.02 27.60
CA ARG A 81 2.16 -12.38 27.05
C ARG A 81 1.23 -13.22 27.89
#